data_AF-A0A9E0QD47-F1
#
_entry.id   AF-A0A9E0QD47-F1
#
_cell.length_a   1.000
_cell.length_b   1.000
_cell.length_c   1.000
_cell.angle_alpha   90.00
_cell.angle_beta   90.00
_cell.angle_gamma   90.00
#
_symmetry.space_group_name_H-M   'P 1'
#
loop_
_entity.id
_entity.type
_entity.pdbx_description
1 polymer ?
#
loop_
_entity_poly.entity_id
_entity_poly.type
_entity_poly.pdbx_seq_one_letter_code
_entity_poly.pdbx_strand_id
1 'polypeptide(L)'
;WSEGSIYNIGFERGLKEWRKFLKPGGYIAITENTWFREEQPLEIKEFWQEAYPLIDTISKKVAQMEKAGYLPVATYMLPETIWTDYYSMQALNAESFLKKYKGNKTAEEFIASQRYEAELYYKYKAYYGYMFYIGKKL
;
A
#
# COMPACT_ATOMS: atom_id res chain seq x y z
N TRP A 1 -6.98 -12.61 5.09
CA TRP A 1 -7.06 -11.63 4.00
C TRP A 1 -6.80 -10.27 4.60
N SER A 2 -5.95 -9.44 4.00
CA SER A 2 -5.71 -8.05 4.40
C SER A 2 -5.43 -7.22 3.15
N GLU A 3 -6.30 -6.27 2.82
CA GLU A 3 -6.05 -5.32 1.74
C GLU A 3 -5.64 -3.98 2.33
N GLY A 4 -4.58 -3.37 1.79
CA GLY A 4 -4.14 -2.01 2.11
C GLY A 4 -4.12 -1.70 3.61
N SER A 5 -3.64 -2.64 4.43
CA SER A 5 -3.77 -2.53 5.89
C SER A 5 -2.62 -3.13 6.67
N ILE A 6 -1.88 -4.09 6.11
CA ILE A 6 -0.73 -4.71 6.80
C ILE A 6 0.37 -3.68 7.12
N TYR A 7 0.48 -2.60 6.34
CA TYR A 7 1.48 -1.54 6.53
C TYR A 7 1.40 -0.90 7.93
N ASN A 8 0.22 -0.90 8.57
CA ASN A 8 0.03 -0.38 9.93
C ASN A 8 0.90 -1.08 10.98
N ILE A 9 1.25 -2.36 10.74
CA ILE A 9 2.17 -3.12 11.59
C ILE A 9 3.47 -3.49 10.88
N GLY A 10 3.54 -3.28 9.56
CA GLY A 10 4.63 -3.67 8.68
C GLY A 10 4.47 -5.08 8.10
N PHE A 11 4.79 -5.23 6.80
CA PHE A 11 4.62 -6.46 6.03
C PHE A 11 5.20 -7.70 6.71
N GLU A 12 6.50 -7.67 7.03
CA GLU A 12 7.21 -8.82 7.61
C GLU A 12 6.69 -9.19 9.00
N ARG A 13 6.38 -8.18 9.82
CA ARG A 13 5.82 -8.38 11.16
C ARG A 13 4.45 -9.03 11.08
N GLY A 14 3.56 -8.51 10.21
CA GLY A 14 2.22 -9.06 10.01
C GLY A 14 2.26 -10.51 9.52
N LEU A 15 3.12 -10.83 8.55
CA LEU A 15 3.30 -12.21 8.08
C LEU A 15 3.66 -13.18 9.22
N LYS A 16 4.61 -12.79 10.09
CA LYS A 16 5.06 -13.60 11.23
C LYS A 16 3.98 -13.73 12.31
N GLU A 17 3.39 -12.62 12.72
CA GLU A 17 2.41 -12.60 13.81
C GLU A 17 1.12 -13.31 13.44
N TRP A 18 0.65 -13.16 12.19
CA TRP A 18 -0.61 -13.76 11.74
C TRP A 18 -0.48 -15.26 11.45
N ARG A 19 0.74 -15.76 11.23
CA ARG A 19 0.99 -17.18 10.89
C ARG A 19 0.44 -18.17 11.90
N LYS A 20 0.44 -17.82 13.19
CA LYS A 20 -0.05 -18.71 14.27
C LYS A 20 -1.56 -18.95 14.20
N PHE A 21 -2.32 -18.05 13.57
CA PHE A 21 -3.77 -18.17 13.43
C PHE A 21 -4.19 -18.99 12.20
N LEU A 22 -3.27 -19.26 11.27
CA LEU A 22 -3.53 -20.06 10.08
C LEU A 22 -3.29 -21.55 10.36
N LYS A 23 -4.17 -22.41 9.86
CA LYS A 23 -3.94 -23.87 9.83
C LYS A 23 -2.75 -24.21 8.90
N PRO A 24 -2.00 -25.30 9.13
CA PRO A 24 -1.06 -25.81 8.14
C PRO A 24 -1.72 -25.98 6.77
N GLY A 25 -1.04 -25.56 5.70
CA GLY A 25 -1.60 -25.53 4.35
C GLY A 25 -2.63 -24.42 4.07
N GLY A 26 -2.99 -23.61 5.08
CA GLY A 26 -3.86 -22.45 4.93
C GLY A 26 -3.18 -21.30 4.20
N TYR A 27 -3.97 -20.31 3.75
CA TYR A 27 -3.49 -19.22 2.91
C TYR A 27 -3.52 -17.87 3.62
N ILE A 28 -2.54 -17.03 3.28
CA ILE A 28 -2.53 -15.61 3.53
C ILE A 28 -2.60 -14.88 2.19
N ALA A 29 -3.35 -13.79 2.16
CA ALA A 29 -3.65 -13.00 0.97
C ALA A 29 -3.58 -11.54 1.40
N ILE A 30 -2.59 -10.81 0.88
CA ILE A 30 -2.22 -9.46 1.33
C ILE A 30 -2.00 -8.55 0.13
N THR A 31 -2.52 -7.32 0.16
CA THR A 31 -2.03 -6.25 -0.73
C THR A 31 -1.10 -5.30 0.01
N GLU A 32 0.01 -4.93 -0.62
CA GLU A 32 1.06 -4.09 -0.04
C GLU A 32 1.62 -3.08 -1.06
N ASN A 33 1.91 -1.86 -0.61
CA ASN A 33 2.60 -0.85 -1.39
C ASN A 33 4.04 -1.32 -1.67
N THR A 34 4.41 -1.31 -2.94
CA THR A 34 5.63 -1.97 -3.42
C THR A 34 6.29 -1.13 -4.51
N TRP A 35 7.63 -1.07 -4.47
CA TRP A 35 8.43 -0.51 -5.56
C TRP A 35 8.51 -1.49 -6.73
N PHE A 36 8.25 -0.98 -7.94
CA PHE A 36 8.39 -1.73 -9.19
C PHE A 36 9.80 -1.66 -9.78
N ARG A 37 10.63 -0.74 -9.28
CA ARG A 37 12.00 -0.48 -9.74
C ARG A 37 12.93 -0.33 -8.54
N GLU A 38 14.21 -0.64 -8.68
CA GLU A 38 15.20 -0.46 -7.61
C GLU A 38 15.53 1.00 -7.35
N GLU A 39 15.58 1.81 -8.42
CA GLU A 39 15.80 3.26 -8.32
C GLU A 39 14.48 4.01 -8.47
N GLN A 40 14.27 4.99 -7.60
CA GLN A 40 13.12 5.88 -7.61
C GLN A 40 13.58 7.35 -7.63
N PRO A 41 12.83 8.24 -8.30
CA PRO A 41 13.02 9.68 -8.18
C PRO A 41 12.98 10.12 -6.71
N LEU A 42 13.80 11.10 -6.36
CA LEU A 42 13.98 11.53 -4.96
C LEU A 42 12.66 11.92 -4.29
N GLU A 43 11.81 12.70 -4.95
CA GLU A 43 10.54 13.18 -4.40
C GLU A 43 9.63 12.04 -3.93
N ILE A 44 9.39 11.03 -4.76
CA ILE A 44 8.50 9.92 -4.39
C ILE A 44 9.14 9.02 -3.33
N LYS A 45 10.47 8.90 -3.34
CA LYS A 45 11.21 8.16 -2.31
C LYS A 45 11.08 8.83 -0.95
N GLU A 46 11.25 10.15 -0.87
CA GLU A 46 11.11 10.93 0.37
C GLU A 46 9.68 10.86 0.90
N PHE A 47 8.67 11.01 0.03
CA PHE A 47 7.27 10.85 0.42
C PHE A 47 7.01 9.50 1.12
N TRP A 48 7.44 8.40 0.51
CA TRP A 48 7.22 7.08 1.09
C TRP A 48 8.11 6.80 2.31
N GLN A 49 9.29 7.40 2.42
CA GLN A 49 10.13 7.28 3.61
C GLN A 49 9.43 7.85 4.85
N GLU A 50 8.69 8.94 4.70
CA GLU A 50 7.89 9.54 5.77
C GLU A 50 6.57 8.79 5.99
N ALA A 51 5.85 8.44 4.91
CA ALA A 51 4.53 7.82 5.00
C ALA A 51 4.56 6.34 5.43
N TYR A 52 5.47 5.55 4.87
CA TYR A 52 5.62 4.12 5.15
C TYR A 52 7.03 3.63 4.74
N PRO A 53 8.03 3.73 5.63
CA PRO A 53 9.43 3.42 5.30
C PRO A 53 9.70 1.93 5.02
N LEU A 54 8.72 1.05 5.24
CA LEU A 54 8.85 -0.38 4.95
C LEU A 54 8.35 -0.75 3.55
N ILE A 55 7.99 0.21 2.70
CA ILE A 55 7.83 -0.04 1.26
C ILE A 55 9.12 -0.66 0.72
N ASP A 56 9.01 -1.66 -0.16
CA ASP A 56 10.21 -2.29 -0.73
C ASP A 56 9.91 -2.91 -2.10
N THR A 57 10.91 -3.47 -2.75
CA THR A 57 10.75 -4.12 -4.06
C THR A 57 10.00 -5.44 -3.98
N ILE A 58 9.42 -5.85 -5.11
CA ILE A 58 8.70 -7.13 -5.24
C ILE A 58 9.56 -8.31 -4.74
N SER A 59 10.84 -8.37 -5.16
CA SER A 59 11.76 -9.46 -4.81
C SER A 59 11.99 -9.57 -3.31
N LYS A 60 12.18 -8.43 -2.61
CA LYS A 60 12.39 -8.43 -1.17
C LYS A 60 11.12 -8.76 -0.38
N LYS A 61 9.95 -8.30 -0.84
CA LYS A 61 8.65 -8.69 -0.24
C LYS A 61 8.39 -10.19 -0.37
N VAL A 62 8.67 -10.78 -1.54
CA VAL A 62 8.58 -12.25 -1.72
C VAL A 62 9.55 -12.98 -0.77
N ALA A 63 10.80 -12.52 -0.67
CA ALA A 63 11.78 -13.12 0.25
C ALA A 63 11.34 -13.01 1.72
N GLN A 64 10.71 -11.92 2.14
CA GLN A 64 10.12 -11.78 3.48
C GLN A 64 9.00 -12.81 3.72
N MET A 65 8.15 -13.05 2.72
CA MET A 65 7.09 -14.06 2.78
C MET A 65 7.65 -15.49 2.93
N GLU A 66 8.68 -15.84 2.15
CA GLU A 66 9.37 -17.13 2.27
C GLU A 66 10.00 -17.31 3.64
N LYS A 67 10.76 -16.32 4.12
CA LYS A 67 11.39 -16.34 5.45
C LYS A 67 10.37 -16.43 6.59
N ALA A 68 9.15 -15.93 6.38
CA ALA A 68 8.07 -16.05 7.35
C ALA A 68 7.40 -17.44 7.36
N GLY A 69 7.84 -18.39 6.51
CA GLY A 69 7.34 -19.76 6.48
C GLY A 69 6.09 -19.94 5.62
N TYR A 70 5.98 -19.16 4.55
CA TYR A 70 4.95 -19.31 3.52
C TYR A 70 5.59 -19.65 2.18
N LEU A 71 4.97 -20.55 1.42
CA LEU A 71 5.24 -20.73 0.00
C LEU A 71 4.55 -19.59 -0.79
N PRO A 72 5.27 -18.75 -1.56
CA PRO A 72 4.67 -17.73 -2.40
C PRO A 72 3.94 -18.38 -3.58
N VAL A 73 2.62 -18.43 -3.53
CA VAL A 73 1.79 -19.10 -4.55
C VAL A 73 1.51 -18.18 -5.73
N ALA A 74 1.29 -16.89 -5.47
CA ALA A 74 1.11 -15.89 -6.51
C ALA A 74 1.52 -14.50 -6.03
N THR A 75 2.07 -13.71 -6.94
CA THR A 75 2.43 -12.31 -6.74
C THR A 75 2.10 -11.55 -8.01
N TYR A 76 1.19 -10.58 -7.96
CA TYR A 76 0.79 -9.84 -9.15
C TYR A 76 0.47 -8.38 -8.83
N MET A 77 0.65 -7.51 -9.82
CA MET A 77 0.35 -6.08 -9.72
C MET A 77 -1.15 -5.87 -9.81
N LEU A 78 -1.70 -5.01 -8.95
CA LEU A 78 -3.09 -4.61 -9.10
C LEU A 78 -3.24 -3.57 -10.23
N PRO A 79 -4.37 -3.57 -10.95
CA PRO A 79 -4.60 -2.63 -12.05
C PRO A 79 -4.52 -1.17 -11.60
N GLU A 80 -4.11 -0.29 -12.52
CA GLU A 80 -4.13 1.17 -12.28
C GLU A 80 -5.53 1.67 -11.86
N THR A 81 -6.60 1.03 -12.35
CA THR A 81 -7.98 1.45 -12.10
C THR A 81 -8.34 1.49 -10.63
N ILE A 82 -7.76 0.63 -9.78
CA ILE A 82 -8.05 0.66 -8.33
C ILE A 82 -7.65 2.00 -7.71
N TRP A 83 -6.59 2.64 -8.24
CA TRP A 83 -6.06 3.89 -7.73
C TRP A 83 -6.81 5.07 -8.34
N THR A 84 -7.03 5.04 -9.66
CA THR A 84 -7.76 6.13 -10.33
C THR A 84 -9.18 6.22 -9.82
N ASP A 85 -9.87 5.09 -9.64
CA ASP A 85 -11.23 5.07 -9.09
C ASP A 85 -11.25 5.58 -7.65
N TYR A 86 -10.26 5.17 -6.82
CA TYR A 86 -10.10 5.65 -5.45
C TYR A 86 -9.90 7.18 -5.38
N TYR A 87 -8.99 7.74 -6.18
CA TYR A 87 -8.72 9.17 -6.18
C TYR A 87 -9.86 9.98 -6.82
N SER A 88 -10.52 9.48 -7.87
CA SER A 88 -11.71 10.11 -8.44
C SER A 88 -12.84 10.18 -7.41
N MET A 89 -13.09 9.11 -6.65
CA MET A 89 -14.10 9.12 -5.59
C MET A 89 -13.73 10.06 -4.44
N GLN A 90 -12.46 10.14 -4.05
CA GLN A 90 -12.02 11.12 -3.06
C GLN A 90 -12.25 12.57 -3.54
N ALA A 91 -11.91 12.88 -4.79
CA ALA A 91 -12.08 14.21 -5.37
C ALA A 91 -13.55 14.66 -5.36
N LEU A 92 -14.48 13.76 -5.71
CA LEU A 92 -15.92 14.03 -5.66
C LEU A 92 -16.41 14.36 -4.25
N ASN A 93 -15.84 13.71 -3.22
CA ASN A 93 -16.25 13.91 -1.84
C ASN A 93 -15.57 15.11 -1.16
N ALA A 94 -14.42 15.55 -1.67
CA ALA A 94 -13.61 16.61 -1.06
C ALA A 94 -14.37 17.93 -0.88
N GLU A 95 -15.17 18.35 -1.87
CA GLU A 95 -15.93 19.61 -1.78
C GLU A 95 -16.97 19.57 -0.65
N SER A 96 -17.73 18.47 -0.57
CA SER A 96 -18.73 18.29 0.48
C SER A 96 -18.10 18.27 1.88
N PHE A 97 -16.92 17.65 2.01
CA PHE A 97 -16.14 17.61 3.24
C PHE A 97 -15.65 19.00 3.64
N LEU A 98 -15.04 19.75 2.72
CA LEU A 98 -14.58 21.11 2.97
C LEU A 98 -15.73 22.05 3.35
N LYS A 99 -16.91 21.90 2.72
CA LYS A 99 -18.10 22.67 3.08
C LYS A 99 -18.57 22.36 4.51
N LYS A 100 -18.57 21.08 4.89
CA LYS A 100 -18.95 20.63 6.24
C LYS A 100 -18.00 21.16 7.33
N TYR A 101 -16.71 21.26 7.02
CA TYR A 101 -15.66 21.68 7.96
C TYR A 101 -15.10 23.07 7.64
N LYS A 102 -15.91 23.95 7.06
CA LYS A 102 -15.49 25.29 6.61
C LYS A 102 -14.80 26.07 7.74
N GLY A 103 -13.58 26.56 7.48
CA GLY A 103 -12.78 27.33 8.43
C GLY A 103 -11.93 26.49 9.38
N ASN A 104 -12.00 25.15 9.30
CA ASN A 104 -11.10 24.27 10.02
C ASN A 104 -9.82 24.04 9.19
N LYS A 105 -8.72 24.69 9.61
CA LYS A 105 -7.43 24.61 8.92
C LYS A 105 -6.89 23.18 8.81
N THR A 106 -7.03 22.36 9.85
CA THR A 106 -6.59 20.96 9.83
C THR A 106 -7.36 20.14 8.80
N ALA A 107 -8.66 20.40 8.64
CA ALA A 107 -9.47 19.74 7.60
C ALA A 107 -9.07 20.19 6.18
N GLU A 108 -8.71 21.46 6.00
CA GLU A 108 -8.21 22.00 4.73
C GLU A 108 -6.84 21.40 4.36
N GLU A 109 -5.92 21.35 5.33
CA GLU A 109 -4.59 20.74 5.19
C GLU A 109 -4.70 19.24 4.88
N PHE A 110 -5.61 18.52 5.53
CA PHE A 110 -5.88 17.10 5.25
C PHE A 110 -6.34 16.89 3.80
N ILE A 111 -7.28 17.70 3.30
CA ILE A 111 -7.71 17.58 1.90
C ILE A 111 -6.59 17.95 0.93
N ALA A 112 -5.74 18.91 1.28
CA ALA A 112 -4.55 19.23 0.49
C ALA A 112 -3.57 18.05 0.44
N SER A 113 -3.33 17.35 1.56
CA SER A 113 -2.46 16.17 1.58
C SER A 113 -3.03 15.01 0.75
N GLN A 114 -4.35 14.76 0.81
CA GLN A 114 -4.99 13.75 -0.04
C GLN A 114 -4.86 14.06 -1.54
N ARG A 115 -4.96 15.34 -1.93
CA ARG A 115 -4.75 15.77 -3.31
C ARG A 115 -3.30 15.59 -3.75
N TYR A 116 -2.35 15.95 -2.88
CA TYR A 116 -0.93 15.78 -3.16
C TYR A 116 -0.55 14.31 -3.35
N GLU A 117 -1.09 13.40 -2.52
CA GLU A 117 -0.90 11.96 -2.71
C GLU A 117 -1.41 11.48 -4.09
N ALA A 118 -2.58 11.95 -4.51
CA ALA A 118 -3.12 11.64 -5.83
C ALA A 118 -2.23 12.16 -6.96
N GLU A 119 -1.72 13.38 -6.85
CA GLU A 119 -0.77 13.98 -7.81
C GLU A 119 0.51 13.16 -7.93
N LEU A 120 1.07 12.73 -6.79
CA LEU A 120 2.23 11.84 -6.75
C LEU A 120 1.96 10.51 -7.45
N TYR A 121 0.78 9.93 -7.25
CA TYR A 121 0.40 8.70 -7.96
C TYR A 121 0.37 8.93 -9.48
N TYR A 122 -0.33 9.95 -9.97
CA TYR A 122 -0.38 10.23 -11.42
C TYR A 122 1.00 10.49 -12.02
N LYS A 123 1.90 11.13 -11.27
CA LYS A 123 3.28 11.44 -11.69
C LYS A 123 4.21 10.22 -11.64
N TYR A 124 4.04 9.33 -10.65
CA TYR A 124 5.02 8.28 -10.31
C TYR A 124 4.48 6.84 -10.31
N LYS A 125 3.25 6.59 -10.78
CA LYS A 125 2.64 5.25 -10.89
C LYS A 125 3.47 4.18 -11.62
N ALA A 126 4.46 4.59 -12.42
CA ALA A 126 5.41 3.68 -13.06
C ALA A 126 6.51 3.13 -12.11
N TYR A 127 6.61 3.67 -10.89
CA TYR A 127 7.61 3.33 -9.89
C TYR A 127 7.04 2.55 -8.70
N TYR A 128 5.76 2.73 -8.38
CA TYR A 128 5.12 2.08 -7.24
C TYR A 128 3.64 1.81 -7.45
N GLY A 129 3.12 0.91 -6.62
CA GLY A 129 1.69 0.67 -6.48
C GLY A 129 1.43 -0.55 -5.60
N TYR A 130 0.17 -0.98 -5.57
CA TYR A 130 -0.21 -2.19 -4.84
C TYR A 130 0.14 -3.45 -5.61
N MET A 131 0.84 -4.35 -4.92
CA MET A 131 0.99 -5.75 -5.33
C MET A 131 0.12 -6.63 -4.44
N PHE A 132 -0.46 -7.68 -5.00
CA PHE A 132 -1.15 -8.74 -4.27
C PHE A 132 -0.19 -9.91 -4.07
N TYR A 133 0.05 -10.28 -2.81
CA TYR A 133 0.86 -11.42 -2.39
C TYR A 133 -0.02 -12.52 -1.80
N ILE A 134 0.07 -13.73 -2.35
CA ILE A 134 -0.66 -14.91 -1.87
C ILE A 134 0.37 -15.96 -1.41
N GLY A 135 0.34 -16.29 -0.13
CA GLY A 135 1.25 -17.26 0.50
C GLY A 135 0.50 -18.44 1.10
N LYS A 136 1.01 -19.65 0.93
CA LYS A 136 0.51 -20.86 1.60
C LYS A 136 1.39 -21.18 2.79
N LYS A 137 0.81 -21.29 3.99
CA LYS A 137 1.53 -21.70 5.20
C LYS A 137 2.05 -23.13 5.02
N LEU A 138 3.36 -23.28 5.13
CA LEU A 138 4.03 -24.58 5.27
C LEU A 138 3.79 -25.15 6.67
#